data_AF-A0A1H5LMT6-F1
#
_entry.id   AF-A0A1H5LMT6-F1
#
_cell.length_a   1.000
_cell.length_b   1.000
_cell.length_c   1.000
_cell.angle_alpha   90.00
_cell.angle_beta   90.00
_cell.angle_gamma   90.00
#
_symmetry.space_group_name_H-M   'P 1'
#
loop_
_entity.id
_entity.type
_entity.pdbx_description
1 polymer ?
#
loop_
_entity_poly.entity_id
_entity_poly.type
_entity_poly.pdbx_seq_one_letter_code
_entity_poly.pdbx_strand_id
1 'polypeptide(L)'
;MPALTLREVLALDPVRAARPELLAGEDALDRPVRWVHSSEVYEGANFLDGGELLLTNGFGLTDAGDEVRRRYVRELAARGAAGLAVEVGRALPGMPPEVTDEADRLGLPLLALHRVVPFVRITEAANRAIVTRGLSGRRTAVRPWGDDHAAALLADLADGQALNQPEVEARAALAGFHPGPGARLLGVSLHGSRGVGAVDRAARTLGGAGVLRAAFPGDVLALLAVPAAVVGDPVRAVQEAFRGAAEAGATVAVGHAVGPGGWLHWSETLRAARTTLELALTVPPAEPAVPEGPSVTSARALALERELTRGGIAANRDRLAALVQHTLGPLLAWEAAHPSDLVRTLEVHLRHGCSPTRTAALLHIGRQSLYQRLERIESLLGLEIDDPDLLGELLTATCAHRVVRGTRPAGAWGTARPATTAQQAADEPARHFRRSA
;
A
#
# COMPACT_ATOMS: atom_id res chain seq x y z
N MET A 1 -6.80 32.08 -12.84
CA MET A 1 -6.08 32.29 -11.56
C MET A 1 -4.65 32.68 -11.89
N PRO A 2 -3.98 33.59 -11.17
CA PRO A 2 -2.59 33.89 -11.51
C PRO A 2 -1.72 32.74 -11.02
N ALA A 3 -1.58 31.72 -11.84
CA ALA A 3 -0.56 30.70 -11.67
C ALA A 3 0.81 31.36 -11.88
N LEU A 4 1.85 30.84 -11.22
CA LEU A 4 3.20 31.28 -11.52
C LEU A 4 3.52 30.86 -12.96
N THR A 5 3.92 31.82 -13.79
CA THR A 5 4.28 31.56 -15.18
C THR A 5 5.69 30.98 -15.26
N LEU A 6 6.02 30.32 -16.37
CA LEU A 6 7.38 29.84 -16.63
C LEU A 6 8.38 31.01 -16.59
N ARG A 7 8.01 32.16 -17.14
CA ARG A 7 8.78 33.41 -17.05
C ARG A 7 9.11 33.81 -15.61
N GLU A 8 8.13 33.73 -14.72
CA GLU A 8 8.33 34.04 -13.30
C GLU A 8 9.18 32.98 -12.58
N VAL A 9 9.05 31.69 -12.93
CA VAL A 9 9.92 30.62 -12.42
C VAL A 9 11.37 30.86 -12.83
N LEU A 10 11.61 31.22 -14.08
CA LEU A 10 12.95 31.54 -14.60
C LEU A 10 13.59 32.74 -13.90
N ALA A 11 12.80 33.62 -13.30
CA ALA A 11 13.28 34.79 -12.59
C ALA A 11 13.78 34.48 -11.15
N LEU A 12 13.49 33.29 -10.61
CA LEU A 12 13.88 32.91 -9.24
C LEU A 12 15.39 32.75 -9.10
N ASP A 13 15.95 33.20 -7.98
CA ASP A 13 17.40 33.24 -7.77
C ASP A 13 18.11 31.89 -7.99
N PRO A 14 17.60 30.74 -7.51
CA PRO A 14 18.24 29.46 -7.77
C PRO A 14 18.19 29.04 -9.24
N VAL A 15 17.14 29.42 -9.97
CA VAL A 15 17.00 29.14 -11.41
C VAL A 15 17.97 30.00 -12.20
N ARG A 16 18.02 31.31 -11.93
CA ARG A 16 18.99 32.24 -12.54
C ARG A 16 20.43 31.83 -12.25
N ALA A 17 20.71 31.31 -11.06
CA ALA A 17 22.03 30.81 -10.69
C ALA A 17 22.51 29.64 -11.55
N ALA A 18 21.58 28.89 -12.17
CA ALA A 18 21.86 27.81 -13.11
C ALA A 18 22.14 28.30 -14.55
N ARG A 19 22.04 29.62 -14.80
CA ARG A 19 22.22 30.26 -16.12
C ARG A 19 21.37 29.57 -17.21
N PRO A 20 20.03 29.65 -17.11
CA PRO A 20 19.15 29.06 -18.10
C PRO A 20 19.26 29.83 -19.43
N GLU A 21 19.43 29.08 -20.52
CA GLU A 21 19.28 29.55 -21.90
C GLU A 21 18.01 28.93 -22.48
N LEU A 22 17.14 29.73 -23.09
CA LEU A 22 15.96 29.23 -23.78
C LEU A 22 16.33 28.84 -25.20
N LEU A 23 16.13 27.57 -25.55
CA LEU A 23 16.46 27.00 -26.85
C LEU A 23 15.23 26.87 -27.77
N ALA A 24 14.03 26.72 -27.18
CA ALA A 24 12.77 26.59 -27.91
C ALA A 24 11.59 27.16 -27.11
N GLY A 25 10.50 27.52 -27.79
CA GLY A 25 9.22 27.85 -27.15
C GLY A 25 9.11 29.24 -26.50
N GLU A 26 9.69 30.28 -27.12
CA GLU A 26 9.67 31.67 -26.62
C GLU A 26 8.25 32.22 -26.39
N ASP A 27 7.33 31.91 -27.30
CA ASP A 27 5.92 32.33 -27.21
C ASP A 27 5.14 31.66 -26.05
N ALA A 28 5.73 30.63 -25.43
CA ALA A 28 5.10 29.82 -24.39
C ALA A 28 5.61 30.11 -22.97
N LEU A 29 6.42 31.16 -22.78
CA LEU A 29 6.96 31.54 -21.46
C LEU A 29 5.90 31.99 -20.44
N ASP A 30 4.74 32.44 -20.90
CA ASP A 30 3.64 32.86 -20.02
C ASP A 30 2.71 31.69 -19.65
N ARG A 31 3.08 30.45 -20.01
CA ARG A 31 2.35 29.24 -19.59
C ARG A 31 2.40 29.08 -18.07
N PRO A 32 1.28 28.64 -17.46
CA PRO A 32 1.23 28.39 -16.03
C PRO A 32 2.08 27.16 -15.70
N VAL A 33 2.99 27.31 -14.73
CA VAL A 33 3.75 26.21 -14.12
C VAL A 33 3.05 25.84 -12.82
N ARG A 34 2.52 24.62 -12.78
CA ARG A 34 1.88 24.09 -11.57
C ARG A 34 2.89 23.49 -10.60
N TRP A 35 4.00 22.98 -11.12
CA TRP A 35 4.97 22.23 -10.35
C TRP A 35 6.31 22.13 -11.09
N VAL A 36 7.41 22.09 -10.34
CA VAL A 36 8.75 21.80 -10.86
C VAL A 36 9.24 20.49 -10.28
N HIS A 37 9.63 19.56 -11.14
CA HIS A 37 10.05 18.20 -10.77
C HIS A 37 11.36 17.82 -11.43
N SER A 38 12.20 17.04 -10.74
CA SER A 38 13.47 16.54 -11.26
C SER A 38 13.36 15.06 -11.57
N SER A 39 13.67 14.64 -12.80
CA SER A 39 13.62 13.24 -13.21
C SER A 39 14.82 12.85 -14.08
N GLU A 40 15.37 11.67 -13.83
CA GLU A 40 16.49 11.08 -14.59
C GLU A 40 16.04 9.88 -15.46
N VAL A 41 14.76 9.50 -15.39
CA VAL A 41 14.22 8.30 -16.07
C VAL A 41 13.59 8.66 -17.41
N TYR A 42 13.99 7.96 -18.47
CA TYR A 42 13.59 8.17 -19.87
C TYR A 42 12.14 7.80 -20.24
N GLU A 43 11.33 7.47 -19.24
CA GLU A 43 9.94 7.03 -19.41
C GLU A 43 8.99 7.80 -18.46
N GLY A 44 9.50 8.85 -17.80
CA GLY A 44 8.80 9.62 -16.77
C GLY A 44 7.57 10.38 -17.26
N ALA A 45 7.36 10.46 -18.57
CA ALA A 45 6.18 11.10 -19.13
C ALA A 45 4.89 10.39 -18.68
N ASN A 46 4.89 9.07 -18.45
CA ASN A 46 3.71 8.32 -18.00
C ASN A 46 3.10 8.77 -16.66
N PHE A 47 3.80 9.61 -15.89
CA PHE A 47 3.38 10.07 -14.56
C PHE A 47 3.08 11.58 -14.50
N LEU A 48 3.00 12.26 -15.65
CA LEU A 48 2.67 13.69 -15.72
C LEU A 48 1.16 13.90 -15.85
N ASP A 49 0.66 14.85 -15.09
CA ASP A 49 -0.74 15.27 -15.11
C ASP A 49 -0.90 16.63 -15.85
N GLY A 50 0.18 17.20 -16.38
CA GLY A 50 0.21 18.44 -17.16
C GLY A 50 0.50 19.70 -16.33
N GLY A 51 1.20 20.66 -16.95
CA GLY A 51 1.62 21.92 -16.32
C GLY A 51 2.92 21.86 -15.51
N GLU A 52 3.67 20.75 -15.58
CA GLU A 52 4.95 20.58 -14.89
C GLU A 52 6.13 21.10 -15.71
N LEU A 53 7.10 21.73 -15.03
CA LEU A 53 8.45 21.98 -15.57
C LEU A 53 9.37 20.86 -15.11
N LEU A 54 9.93 20.11 -16.05
CA LEU A 54 10.86 19.02 -15.75
C LEU A 54 12.31 19.51 -15.74
N LEU A 55 13.07 19.04 -14.76
CA LEU A 55 14.52 19.21 -14.67
C LEU A 55 15.19 17.86 -14.88
N THR A 56 16.23 17.80 -15.71
CA THR A 56 17.01 16.59 -15.92
C THR A 56 18.49 16.90 -16.12
N ASN A 57 19.36 15.98 -15.72
CA ASN A 57 20.81 16.10 -15.86
C ASN A 57 21.32 15.76 -17.28
N GLY A 58 20.40 15.40 -18.18
CA GLY A 58 20.71 15.04 -19.57
C GLY A 58 21.37 13.68 -19.75
N PHE A 59 21.63 12.89 -18.70
CA PHE A 59 22.37 11.64 -18.78
C PHE A 59 21.76 10.65 -19.78
N GLY A 60 20.44 10.47 -19.73
CA GLY A 60 19.79 9.58 -20.71
C GLY A 60 19.60 10.19 -22.10
N LEU A 61 19.86 11.50 -22.31
CA LEU A 61 19.92 12.07 -23.68
C LEU A 61 21.21 11.65 -24.37
N THR A 62 22.30 11.49 -23.62
CA THR A 62 23.66 11.31 -24.15
C THR A 62 23.78 10.06 -25.02
N ASP A 63 23.31 8.91 -24.54
CA ASP A 63 23.44 7.62 -25.23
C ASP A 63 22.20 7.22 -26.06
N ALA A 64 21.14 8.04 -26.04
CA ALA A 64 19.91 7.77 -26.78
C ALA A 64 20.08 8.07 -28.28
N GLY A 65 19.48 7.23 -29.13
CA GLY A 65 19.38 7.52 -30.56
C GLY A 65 18.39 8.66 -30.86
N ASP A 66 18.55 9.28 -32.03
CA ASP A 66 17.79 10.46 -32.47
C ASP A 66 16.27 10.33 -32.33
N GLU A 67 15.69 9.21 -32.77
CA GLU A 67 14.23 8.99 -32.68
C GLU A 67 13.76 8.83 -31.22
N VAL A 68 14.59 8.27 -30.34
CA VAL A 68 14.26 8.14 -28.91
C VAL A 68 14.22 9.53 -28.27
N ARG A 69 15.17 10.41 -28.60
CA ARG A 69 15.18 11.81 -28.15
C ARG A 69 13.95 12.57 -28.63
N ARG A 70 13.59 12.44 -29.92
CA ARG A 70 12.39 13.09 -30.48
C ARG A 70 11.12 12.57 -29.83
N ARG A 71 11.00 11.25 -29.66
CA ARG A 71 9.86 10.62 -28.99
C ARG A 71 9.69 11.13 -27.56
N TYR A 72 10.77 11.28 -26.80
CA TYR A 72 10.72 11.82 -25.44
C TYR A 72 10.09 13.22 -25.42
N VAL A 73 10.52 14.12 -26.30
CA VAL A 73 9.94 15.47 -26.42
C VAL A 73 8.46 15.43 -26.81
N ARG A 74 8.08 14.58 -27.78
CA ARG A 74 6.67 14.38 -28.17
C ARG A 74 5.80 13.93 -27.00
N GLU A 75 6.28 12.98 -26.20
CA GLU A 75 5.54 12.46 -25.06
C GLU A 75 5.34 13.51 -23.96
N LEU A 76 6.33 14.38 -23.72
CA LEU A 76 6.20 15.50 -22.78
C LEU A 76 5.20 16.55 -23.27
N ALA A 77 5.30 16.94 -24.53
CA ALA A 77 4.39 17.92 -25.13
C ALA A 77 2.95 17.40 -25.16
N ALA A 78 2.74 16.13 -25.55
CA ALA A 78 1.42 15.51 -25.59
C ALA A 78 0.73 15.47 -24.22
N ARG A 79 1.50 15.46 -23.14
CA ARG A 79 1.00 15.48 -21.75
C ARG A 79 0.85 16.88 -21.17
N GLY A 80 1.13 17.91 -21.96
CA GLY A 80 0.93 19.29 -21.55
C GLY A 80 1.96 19.78 -20.54
N ALA A 81 3.19 19.24 -20.55
CA ALA A 81 4.29 19.79 -19.76
C ALA A 81 4.44 21.31 -20.00
N ALA A 82 4.75 22.05 -18.95
CA ALA A 82 5.01 23.49 -19.04
C ALA A 82 6.39 23.80 -19.64
N GLY A 83 7.33 22.86 -19.54
CA GLY A 83 8.63 22.94 -20.21
C GLY A 83 9.57 21.82 -19.78
N LEU A 84 10.73 21.75 -20.44
CA LEU A 84 11.84 20.86 -20.12
C LEU A 84 13.12 21.68 -19.93
N ALA A 85 13.79 21.53 -18.80
CA ALA A 85 15.09 22.11 -18.52
C ALA A 85 16.14 21.02 -18.33
N VAL A 86 17.22 21.11 -19.09
CA VAL A 86 18.27 20.10 -19.16
C VAL A 86 19.58 20.73 -18.76
N GLU A 87 20.28 20.13 -17.80
CA GLU A 87 21.66 20.50 -17.51
C GLU A 87 22.57 20.10 -18.67
N VAL A 88 23.31 21.07 -19.20
CA VAL A 88 24.33 20.87 -20.24
C VAL A 88 25.71 21.12 -19.65
N GLY A 89 26.67 20.30 -20.04
CA GLY A 89 28.02 20.31 -19.48
C GLY A 89 28.71 18.96 -19.60
N ARG A 90 29.05 18.34 -18.46
CA ARG A 90 29.95 17.17 -18.45
C ARG A 90 29.31 15.90 -19.01
N ALA A 91 28.05 15.63 -18.68
CA ALA A 91 27.32 14.44 -19.14
C ALA A 91 26.75 14.64 -20.55
N LEU A 92 26.33 15.86 -20.87
CA LEU A 92 25.77 16.25 -22.16
C LEU A 92 26.47 17.53 -22.64
N PRO A 93 27.52 17.45 -23.48
CA PRO A 93 28.35 18.60 -23.88
C PRO A 93 27.56 19.77 -24.51
N GLY A 94 26.43 19.48 -25.14
CA GLY A 94 25.50 20.45 -25.68
C GLY A 94 24.15 19.80 -25.97
N MET A 95 23.10 20.60 -26.11
CA MET A 95 21.78 20.08 -26.44
C MET A 95 21.78 19.42 -27.83
N PRO A 96 21.33 18.16 -27.97
CA PRO A 96 21.21 17.52 -29.28
C PRO A 96 20.24 18.30 -30.18
N PRO A 97 20.59 18.57 -31.45
CA PRO A 97 19.73 19.33 -32.38
C PRO A 97 18.33 18.73 -32.52
N GLU A 98 18.21 17.40 -32.45
CA GLU A 98 16.95 16.70 -32.62
C GLU A 98 15.95 17.00 -31.50
N VAL A 99 16.45 17.28 -30.29
CA VAL A 99 15.62 17.67 -29.13
C VAL A 99 15.10 19.10 -29.33
N THR A 100 15.99 20.01 -29.76
CA THR A 100 15.64 21.41 -30.03
C THR A 100 14.63 21.51 -31.17
N ASP A 101 14.90 20.86 -32.31
CA ASP A 101 14.02 20.84 -33.48
C ASP A 101 12.61 20.35 -33.12
N GLU A 102 12.53 19.27 -32.32
CA GLU A 102 11.24 18.68 -31.95
C GLU A 102 10.49 19.55 -30.93
N ALA A 103 11.21 20.17 -29.99
CA ALA A 103 10.63 21.08 -29.01
C ALA A 103 10.05 22.33 -29.69
N ASP A 104 10.77 22.89 -30.67
CA ASP A 104 10.30 24.00 -31.50
C ASP A 104 9.04 23.65 -32.28
N ARG A 105 9.03 22.49 -32.96
CA ARG A 105 7.85 22.02 -33.70
C ARG A 105 6.60 21.88 -32.83
N LEU A 106 6.79 21.51 -31.56
CA LEU A 106 5.71 21.26 -30.60
C LEU A 106 5.38 22.49 -29.73
N GLY A 107 6.15 23.57 -29.85
CA GLY A 107 6.02 24.75 -28.98
C GLY A 107 6.23 24.43 -27.50
N LEU A 108 7.07 23.43 -27.19
CA LEU A 108 7.43 23.07 -25.82
C LEU A 108 8.64 23.93 -25.39
N PRO A 109 8.53 24.73 -24.32
CA PRO A 109 9.69 25.47 -23.81
C PRO A 109 10.83 24.51 -23.44
N LEU A 110 11.99 24.71 -24.08
CA LEU A 110 13.20 23.93 -23.84
C LEU A 110 14.30 24.84 -23.30
N LEU A 111 14.88 24.47 -22.17
CA LEU A 111 15.89 25.25 -21.47
C LEU A 111 17.18 24.43 -21.33
N ALA A 112 18.33 25.05 -21.61
CA ALA A 112 19.64 24.54 -21.26
C ALA A 112 20.16 25.24 -20.00
N LEU A 113 20.51 24.47 -18.98
CA LEU A 113 21.10 24.97 -17.73
C LEU A 113 22.62 24.82 -17.80
N HIS A 114 23.33 25.95 -17.91
CA HIS A 114 24.78 25.99 -18.14
C HIS A 114 25.63 25.93 -16.86
N ARG A 115 25.00 25.95 -15.69
CA ARG A 115 25.69 25.86 -14.40
C ARG A 115 24.98 24.87 -13.50
N VAL A 116 25.77 23.95 -12.96
CA VAL A 116 25.30 22.98 -11.97
C VAL A 116 24.82 23.71 -10.72
N VAL A 117 23.52 23.66 -10.50
CA VAL A 117 22.84 24.05 -9.26
C VAL A 117 22.09 22.81 -8.80
N PRO A 118 22.22 22.39 -7.53
CA PRO A 118 21.46 21.25 -7.05
C PRO A 118 19.97 21.44 -7.34
N PHE A 119 19.36 20.54 -8.13
CA PHE A 119 17.97 20.69 -8.56
C PHE A 119 17.00 20.82 -7.39
N VAL A 120 17.32 20.26 -6.22
CA VAL A 120 16.59 20.50 -4.98
C VAL A 120 16.42 21.99 -4.64
N ARG A 121 17.44 22.82 -4.87
CA ARG A 121 17.37 24.28 -4.63
C ARG A 121 16.42 24.97 -5.60
N ILE A 122 16.38 24.48 -6.84
CA ILE A 122 15.49 24.99 -7.88
C ILE A 122 14.05 24.58 -7.58
N THR A 123 13.80 23.29 -7.32
CA THR A 123 12.46 22.77 -7.03
C THR A 123 11.90 23.38 -5.75
N GLU A 124 12.69 23.51 -4.68
CA GLU A 124 12.25 24.17 -3.43
C GLU A 124 11.80 25.62 -3.66
N ALA A 125 12.61 26.42 -4.36
CA ALA A 125 12.29 27.83 -4.56
C ALA A 125 11.09 28.02 -5.50
N ALA A 126 11.04 27.26 -6.59
CA ALA A 126 9.94 27.33 -7.56
C ALA A 126 8.64 26.84 -6.95
N ASN A 127 8.62 25.67 -6.31
CA ASN A 127 7.41 25.14 -5.70
C ASN A 127 6.94 26.01 -4.52
N ARG A 128 7.85 26.60 -3.73
CA ARG A 128 7.48 27.58 -2.69
C ARG A 128 6.83 28.83 -3.29
N ALA A 129 7.35 29.37 -4.38
CA ALA A 129 6.79 30.54 -5.05
C ALA A 129 5.41 30.24 -5.68
N ILE A 130 5.26 29.07 -6.31
CA ILE A 130 3.98 28.59 -6.86
C ILE A 130 2.92 28.52 -5.75
N VAL A 131 3.26 27.91 -4.62
CA VAL A 131 2.37 27.78 -3.46
C VAL A 131 2.03 29.16 -2.87
N THR A 132 3.01 30.05 -2.73
CA THR A 132 2.80 31.40 -2.18
C THR A 132 1.83 32.23 -3.05
N ARG A 133 1.95 32.14 -4.38
CA ARG A 133 1.08 32.83 -5.37
C ARG A 133 -0.37 32.36 -5.28
N GLY A 134 -0.59 31.08 -5.01
CA GLY A 134 -1.93 30.49 -4.83
C GLY A 134 -2.69 31.02 -3.61
N LEU A 135 -1.97 31.49 -2.58
CA LEU A 135 -2.54 31.95 -1.31
C LEU A 135 -3.06 33.41 -1.34
N SER A 136 -2.53 34.28 -2.21
CA SER A 136 -2.90 35.71 -2.25
C SER A 136 -4.24 36.03 -2.94
N GLY A 137 -4.94 35.05 -3.50
CA GLY A 137 -6.09 35.24 -4.40
C GLY A 137 -7.50 34.97 -3.84
N ARG A 138 -7.72 34.73 -2.54
CA ARG A 138 -9.04 34.29 -2.02
C ARG A 138 -9.51 35.02 -0.75
N ARG A 139 -10.32 36.08 -0.93
CA ARG A 139 -11.41 36.47 0.00
C ARG A 139 -12.74 36.09 -0.68
N THR A 140 -13.74 35.70 0.12
CA THR A 140 -15.12 35.26 -0.20
C THR A 140 -15.36 33.80 -0.63
N ALA A 141 -15.73 33.02 0.39
CA ALA A 141 -16.86 32.08 0.51
C ALA A 141 -17.25 31.14 -0.65
N VAL A 142 -17.22 29.83 -0.31
CA VAL A 142 -17.86 28.66 -0.95
C VAL A 142 -17.24 28.15 -2.25
N ARG A 143 -16.04 27.57 -2.10
CA ARG A 143 -15.71 26.14 -2.31
C ARG A 143 -14.23 25.99 -1.96
N PRO A 144 -13.87 25.47 -0.77
CA PRO A 144 -12.47 25.34 -0.43
C PRO A 144 -11.89 24.20 -1.27
N TRP A 145 -11.01 24.52 -2.22
CA TRP A 145 -9.96 23.61 -2.64
C TRP A 145 -9.29 23.08 -1.35
N GLY A 146 -9.38 21.78 -1.06
CA GLY A 146 -8.48 21.13 -0.09
C GLY A 146 -7.32 20.56 -0.91
N ASP A 147 -6.08 21.00 -0.71
CA ASP A 147 -5.21 20.58 0.41
C ASP A 147 -5.22 19.06 0.55
N ASP A 148 -4.15 18.39 0.12
CA ASP A 148 -3.57 17.28 0.89
C ASP A 148 -2.18 16.94 0.32
N HIS A 149 -1.19 17.79 0.64
CA HIS A 149 0.23 17.41 0.55
C HIS A 149 0.49 16.06 1.25
N ALA A 150 -0.32 15.75 2.26
CA ALA A 150 -0.41 14.45 2.90
C ALA A 150 -0.79 13.31 1.95
N ALA A 151 -1.79 13.50 1.08
CA ALA A 151 -2.21 12.49 0.11
C ALA A 151 -1.10 12.18 -0.90
N ALA A 152 -0.49 13.22 -1.47
CA ALA A 152 0.62 13.05 -2.40
C ALA A 152 1.81 12.33 -1.72
N LEU A 153 2.18 12.74 -0.50
CA LEU A 153 3.29 12.11 0.22
C LEU A 153 2.98 10.64 0.56
N LEU A 154 1.77 10.35 1.02
CA LEU A 154 1.34 8.98 1.33
C LEU A 154 1.29 8.10 0.09
N ALA A 155 0.86 8.63 -1.06
CA ALA A 155 0.89 7.92 -2.34
C ALA A 155 2.34 7.58 -2.73
N ASP A 156 3.25 8.56 -2.74
CA ASP A 156 4.65 8.33 -3.10
C ASP A 156 5.35 7.31 -2.18
N LEU A 157 5.12 7.41 -0.87
CA LEU A 157 5.63 6.46 0.11
C LEU A 157 5.03 5.06 -0.08
N ALA A 158 3.75 4.96 -0.44
CA ALA A 158 3.07 3.69 -0.67
C ALA A 158 3.45 3.03 -2.01
N ASP A 159 3.86 3.81 -3.01
CA ASP A 159 4.32 3.30 -4.30
C ASP A 159 5.84 3.02 -4.30
N GLY A 160 6.55 3.41 -3.25
CA GLY A 160 7.99 3.20 -3.13
C GLY A 160 8.79 4.08 -4.10
N GLN A 161 8.27 5.27 -4.40
CA GLN A 161 8.97 6.25 -5.22
C GLN A 161 10.33 6.61 -4.60
N ALA A 162 11.31 6.92 -5.44
CA ALA A 162 12.63 7.33 -5.00
C ALA A 162 12.56 8.76 -4.42
N LEU A 163 12.25 8.87 -3.13
CA LEU A 163 12.26 10.12 -2.39
C LEU A 163 13.62 10.32 -1.71
N ASN A 164 13.87 11.52 -1.21
CA ASN A 164 14.98 11.77 -0.30
C ASN A 164 14.45 12.19 1.09
N GLN A 165 15.29 12.00 2.12
CA GLN A 165 14.89 12.28 3.51
C GLN A 165 14.40 13.72 3.72
N PRO A 166 15.11 14.77 3.23
CA PRO A 166 14.66 16.15 3.40
C PRO A 166 13.30 16.44 2.76
N GLU A 167 13.01 15.86 1.59
CA GLU A 167 11.73 16.06 0.91
C GLU A 167 10.56 15.49 1.72
N VAL A 168 10.73 14.27 2.25
CA VAL A 168 9.70 13.62 3.07
C VAL A 168 9.46 14.41 4.36
N GLU A 169 10.51 14.89 5.01
CA GLU A 169 10.40 15.74 6.20
C GLU A 169 9.69 17.06 5.89
N ALA A 170 10.06 17.74 4.80
CA ALA A 170 9.43 19.01 4.41
C ALA A 170 7.93 18.83 4.11
N ARG A 171 7.56 17.80 3.34
CA ARG A 171 6.16 17.51 2.97
C ARG A 171 5.35 17.05 4.18
N ALA A 172 5.94 16.26 5.08
CA ALA A 172 5.33 15.87 6.34
C ALA A 172 5.09 17.09 7.26
N ALA A 173 6.09 17.97 7.39
CA ALA A 173 5.99 19.18 8.21
C ALA A 173 4.90 20.13 7.69
N LEU A 174 4.80 20.31 6.37
CA LEU A 174 3.72 21.08 5.73
C LEU A 174 2.33 20.50 6.02
N ALA A 175 2.23 19.18 6.16
CA ALA A 175 1.01 18.49 6.57
C ALA A 175 0.81 18.45 8.10
N GLY A 176 1.66 19.14 8.87
CA GLY A 176 1.60 19.17 10.33
C GLY A 176 2.11 17.89 11.02
N PHE A 177 2.68 16.94 10.28
CA PHE A 177 3.18 15.68 10.81
C PHE A 177 4.63 15.79 11.25
N HIS A 178 4.85 15.78 12.57
CA HIS A 178 6.16 15.91 13.20
C HIS A 178 6.38 14.75 14.18
N PRO A 179 6.99 13.64 13.74
CA PRO A 179 7.31 12.54 14.64
C PRO A 179 8.28 13.00 15.72
N GLY A 180 7.85 12.97 16.98
CA GLY A 180 8.69 13.33 18.12
C GLY A 180 9.88 12.37 18.27
N PRO A 181 10.95 12.79 18.97
CA PRO A 181 12.06 11.91 19.29
C PRO A 181 11.57 10.68 20.05
N GLY A 182 12.00 9.49 19.60
CA GLY A 182 11.59 8.22 20.19
C GLY A 182 10.20 7.71 19.79
N ALA A 183 9.44 8.46 18.96
CA ALA A 183 8.16 7.98 18.44
C ALA A 183 8.35 6.74 17.55
N ARG A 184 7.39 5.82 17.60
CA ARG A 184 7.32 4.68 16.67
C ARG A 184 6.33 4.98 15.57
N LEU A 185 6.76 4.86 14.32
CA LEU A 185 5.91 5.07 13.17
C LEU A 185 5.26 3.77 12.73
N LEU A 186 3.97 3.84 12.41
CA LEU A 186 3.19 2.73 11.87
C LEU A 186 2.37 3.19 10.68
N GLY A 187 2.53 2.52 9.55
CA GLY A 187 1.65 2.63 8.41
C GLY A 187 0.30 1.98 8.72
N VAL A 188 -0.77 2.58 8.23
CA VAL A 188 -2.12 2.06 8.33
C VAL A 188 -2.81 2.20 6.98
N SER A 189 -3.48 1.14 6.55
CA SER A 189 -4.32 1.13 5.37
C SER A 189 -5.70 0.62 5.77
N LEU A 190 -6.74 1.34 5.36
CA LEU A 190 -8.12 1.14 5.82
C LEU A 190 -9.04 1.10 4.60
N HIS A 191 -9.85 0.05 4.48
CA HIS A 191 -10.90 -0.06 3.46
C HIS A 191 -12.29 0.05 4.08
N GLY A 192 -13.24 0.61 3.34
CA GLY A 192 -14.66 0.64 3.73
C GLY A 192 -15.02 1.74 4.72
N SER A 193 -14.18 2.77 4.85
CA SER A 193 -14.46 3.96 5.65
C SER A 193 -14.94 5.13 4.80
N ARG A 194 -15.75 6.01 5.39
CA ARG A 194 -16.35 7.17 4.70
C ARG A 194 -15.44 8.41 4.69
N GLY A 195 -14.23 8.29 5.23
CA GLY A 195 -13.23 9.36 5.30
C GLY A 195 -12.20 9.11 6.39
N VAL A 196 -11.39 10.13 6.72
CA VAL A 196 -10.25 9.97 7.64
C VAL A 196 -10.63 9.83 9.13
N GLY A 197 -11.91 10.02 9.49
CA GLY A 197 -12.35 10.14 10.88
C GLY A 197 -12.06 8.94 11.79
N ALA A 198 -11.99 7.71 11.25
CA ALA A 198 -11.56 6.53 12.00
C ALA A 198 -10.10 6.64 12.46
N VAL A 199 -9.22 7.16 11.59
CA VAL A 199 -7.80 7.41 11.90
C VAL A 199 -7.67 8.46 12.99
N ASP A 200 -8.44 9.55 12.91
CA ASP A 200 -8.46 10.61 13.92
C ASP A 200 -8.87 10.10 15.30
N ARG A 201 -9.92 9.27 15.36
CA ARG A 201 -10.39 8.64 16.59
C ARG A 201 -9.32 7.72 17.18
N ALA A 202 -8.71 6.86 16.36
CA ALA A 202 -7.64 5.97 16.79
C ALA A 202 -6.42 6.74 17.32
N ALA A 203 -5.99 7.80 16.62
CA ALA A 203 -4.86 8.64 17.04
C ALA A 203 -5.10 9.32 18.40
N ARG A 204 -6.35 9.76 18.67
CA ARG A 204 -6.73 10.30 19.99
C ARG A 204 -6.63 9.25 21.11
N THR A 205 -7.11 8.04 20.86
CA THR A 205 -7.00 6.92 21.83
C THR A 205 -5.54 6.57 22.14
N LEU A 206 -4.64 6.77 21.18
CA LEU A 206 -3.19 6.54 21.33
C LEU A 206 -2.45 7.71 22.02
N GLY A 207 -3.15 8.51 22.81
CA GLY A 207 -2.57 9.63 23.55
C GLY A 207 -2.24 10.85 22.66
N GLY A 208 -3.01 11.06 21.59
CA GLY A 208 -2.77 12.16 20.66
C GLY A 208 -1.57 11.92 19.73
N ALA A 209 -1.45 10.69 19.23
CA ALA A 209 -0.43 10.33 18.26
C ALA A 209 -0.40 11.32 17.08
N GLY A 210 0.80 11.71 16.65
CA GLY A 210 0.97 12.48 15.43
C GLY A 210 0.42 11.68 14.25
N VAL A 211 -0.18 12.33 13.27
CA VAL A 211 -0.86 11.63 12.19
C VAL A 211 -0.74 12.35 10.86
N LEU A 212 -0.27 11.62 9.86
CA LEU A 212 -0.36 11.97 8.46
C LEU A 212 -1.39 11.02 7.85
N ARG A 213 -2.43 11.53 7.19
CA ARG A 213 -3.51 10.69 6.65
C ARG A 213 -4.13 11.34 5.43
N ALA A 214 -4.66 10.52 4.55
CA ALA A 214 -5.42 10.98 3.40
C ALA A 214 -6.46 9.94 2.99
N ALA A 215 -7.60 10.43 2.51
CA ALA A 215 -8.61 9.58 1.91
C ALA A 215 -8.35 9.42 0.42
N PHE A 216 -8.47 8.17 -0.05
CA PHE A 216 -8.42 7.75 -1.43
C PHE A 216 -9.79 7.13 -1.80
N PRO A 217 -10.09 6.90 -3.09
CA PRO A 217 -11.35 6.26 -3.48
C PRO A 217 -11.51 4.87 -2.83
N GLY A 218 -12.37 4.78 -1.79
CA GLY A 218 -12.66 3.54 -1.06
C GLY A 218 -11.71 3.22 0.10
N ASP A 219 -10.57 3.89 0.17
CA ASP A 219 -9.49 3.59 1.12
C ASP A 219 -9.01 4.83 1.88
N VAL A 220 -8.35 4.62 3.01
CA VAL A 220 -7.61 5.66 3.73
C VAL A 220 -6.22 5.13 4.02
N LEU A 221 -5.21 5.94 3.71
CA LEU A 221 -3.82 5.67 4.10
C LEU A 221 -3.45 6.61 5.24
N ALA A 222 -2.66 6.11 6.19
CA ALA A 222 -2.11 6.92 7.26
C ALA A 222 -0.74 6.45 7.73
N LEU A 223 0.05 7.39 8.26
CA LEU A 223 1.19 7.15 9.11
C LEU A 223 0.88 7.71 10.50
N LEU A 224 0.97 6.84 11.51
CA LEU A 224 0.80 7.20 12.91
C LEU A 224 2.16 7.28 13.60
N ALA A 225 2.45 8.41 14.24
CA ALA A 225 3.58 8.60 15.14
C ALA A 225 3.12 8.32 16.57
N VAL A 226 3.25 7.06 16.99
CA VAL A 226 2.89 6.61 18.32
C VAL A 226 3.93 7.12 19.33
N PRO A 227 3.53 7.88 20.36
CA PRO A 227 4.45 8.43 21.34
C PRO A 227 5.22 7.34 22.11
N ALA A 228 6.47 7.62 22.50
CA ALA A 228 7.28 6.72 23.31
C ALA A 228 6.65 6.38 24.68
N ALA A 229 5.71 7.21 25.16
CA ALA A 229 4.97 6.98 26.40
C ALA A 229 3.99 5.79 26.31
N VAL A 230 3.63 5.34 25.10
CA VAL A 230 2.83 4.13 24.92
C VAL A 230 3.73 2.92 25.17
N VAL A 231 3.58 2.32 26.35
CA VAL A 231 4.37 1.16 26.79
C VAL A 231 3.85 -0.11 26.13
N GLY A 232 4.76 -1.00 25.75
CA GLY A 232 4.45 -2.33 25.21
C GLY A 232 4.55 -2.38 23.68
N ASP A 233 3.68 -3.18 23.07
CA ASP A 233 3.71 -3.43 21.63
C ASP A 233 2.89 -2.38 20.86
N PRO A 234 3.54 -1.48 20.10
CA PRO A 234 2.85 -0.39 19.40
C PRO A 234 1.92 -0.90 18.28
N VAL A 235 2.23 -2.05 17.65
CA VAL A 235 1.34 -2.62 16.63
C VAL A 235 0.03 -3.05 17.29
N ARG A 236 0.12 -3.75 18.43
CA ARG A 236 -1.05 -4.17 19.19
C ARG A 236 -1.88 -2.98 19.69
N ALA A 237 -1.22 -1.94 20.20
CA ALA A 237 -1.90 -0.71 20.63
C ALA A 237 -2.68 -0.05 19.47
N VAL A 238 -2.07 0.06 18.29
CA VAL A 238 -2.76 0.59 17.09
C VAL A 238 -3.92 -0.31 16.67
N GLN A 239 -3.75 -1.63 16.69
CA GLN A 239 -4.85 -2.56 16.37
C GLN A 239 -6.03 -2.38 17.34
N GLU A 240 -5.78 -2.29 18.65
CA GLU A 240 -6.81 -2.06 19.66
C GLU A 240 -7.51 -0.71 19.48
N ALA A 241 -6.76 0.35 19.16
CA ALA A 241 -7.32 1.66 18.86
C ALA A 241 -8.29 1.60 17.65
N PHE A 242 -7.93 0.90 16.56
CA PHE A 242 -8.80 0.77 15.40
C PHE A 242 -10.00 -0.15 15.62
N ARG A 243 -9.90 -1.17 16.49
CA ARG A 243 -11.07 -2.00 16.86
C ARG A 243 -12.19 -1.16 17.49
N GLY A 244 -11.84 -0.15 18.27
CA GLY A 244 -12.81 0.78 18.87
C GLY A 244 -13.17 1.98 17.99
N ALA A 245 -12.35 2.32 17.00
CA ALA A 245 -12.50 3.55 16.22
C ALA A 245 -13.10 3.34 14.82
N ALA A 246 -12.85 2.21 14.17
CA ALA A 246 -13.29 1.95 12.80
C ALA A 246 -14.76 1.51 12.73
N GLU A 247 -15.39 1.76 11.57
CA GLU A 247 -16.78 1.38 11.33
C GLU A 247 -16.96 -0.14 11.25
N ALA A 248 -18.15 -0.64 11.59
CA ALA A 248 -18.50 -2.04 11.37
C ALA A 248 -18.38 -2.40 9.87
N GLY A 249 -17.70 -3.52 9.57
CA GLY A 249 -17.41 -3.92 8.19
C GLY A 249 -16.18 -3.25 7.56
N ALA A 250 -15.55 -2.28 8.21
CA ALA A 250 -14.27 -1.75 7.77
C ALA A 250 -13.17 -2.80 7.93
N THR A 251 -12.19 -2.81 7.02
CA THR A 251 -10.98 -3.64 7.13
C THR A 251 -9.78 -2.75 7.34
N VAL A 252 -9.02 -2.99 8.40
CA VAL A 252 -7.86 -2.20 8.80
C VAL A 252 -6.62 -3.09 8.81
N ALA A 253 -5.57 -2.64 8.14
CA ALA A 253 -4.27 -3.30 8.14
C ALA A 253 -3.20 -2.37 8.71
N VAL A 254 -2.44 -2.88 9.68
CA VAL A 254 -1.37 -2.14 10.36
C VAL A 254 -0.01 -2.65 9.91
N GLY A 255 0.89 -1.76 9.52
CA GLY A 255 2.27 -2.06 9.15
C GLY A 255 3.18 -2.40 10.33
N HIS A 256 4.48 -2.48 10.07
CA HIS A 256 5.49 -2.72 11.10
C HIS A 256 5.78 -1.47 11.90
N ALA A 257 6.12 -1.60 13.18
CA ALA A 257 6.60 -0.47 13.95
C ALA A 257 8.05 -0.14 13.59
N VAL A 258 8.28 1.04 13.03
CA VAL A 258 9.63 1.50 12.67
C VAL A 258 10.04 2.70 13.52
N GLY A 259 11.34 2.96 13.60
CA GLY A 259 11.84 4.22 14.17
C GLY A 259 11.51 5.41 13.28
N PRO A 260 11.68 6.65 13.76
CA PRO A 260 11.41 7.84 12.98
C PRO A 260 12.51 8.14 11.95
N GLY A 261 13.69 7.52 12.07
CA GLY A 261 14.80 7.73 11.13
C GLY A 261 14.53 7.10 9.77
N GLY A 262 14.87 7.79 8.68
CA GLY A 262 14.87 7.26 7.31
C GLY A 262 13.48 7.06 6.68
N TRP A 263 13.21 7.78 5.59
CA TRP A 263 11.96 7.75 4.85
C TRP A 263 11.68 6.37 4.25
N LEU A 264 12.73 5.60 3.97
CA LEU A 264 12.64 4.20 3.54
C LEU A 264 11.84 3.37 4.56
N HIS A 265 12.08 3.57 5.86
CA HIS A 265 11.32 2.87 6.90
C HIS A 265 9.86 3.31 6.95
N TRP A 266 9.57 4.59 6.69
CA TRP A 266 8.20 5.11 6.61
C TRP A 266 7.46 4.49 5.42
N SER A 267 8.12 4.42 4.26
CA SER A 267 7.62 3.73 3.08
C SER A 267 7.41 2.24 3.35
N GLU A 268 8.37 1.56 3.98
CA GLU A 268 8.29 0.13 4.31
C GLU A 268 7.07 -0.19 5.17
N THR A 269 6.82 0.56 6.24
CA THR A 269 5.65 0.31 7.09
C THR A 269 4.34 0.59 6.36
N LEU A 270 4.28 1.64 5.54
CA LEU A 270 3.07 1.98 4.78
C LEU A 270 2.78 0.94 3.68
N ARG A 271 3.79 0.52 2.92
CA ARG A 271 3.69 -0.56 1.94
C ARG A 271 3.33 -1.89 2.59
N ALA A 272 3.86 -2.16 3.78
CA ALA A 272 3.48 -3.33 4.54
C ALA A 272 1.99 -3.28 4.91
N ALA A 273 1.47 -2.15 5.37
CA ALA A 273 0.06 -1.97 5.65
C ALA A 273 -0.82 -2.17 4.41
N ARG A 274 -0.47 -1.55 3.27
CA ARG A 274 -1.22 -1.65 2.00
C ARG A 274 -1.29 -3.08 1.46
N THR A 275 -0.14 -3.74 1.32
CA THR A 275 -0.09 -5.15 0.87
C THR A 275 -0.82 -6.09 1.83
N THR A 276 -0.82 -5.80 3.13
CA THR A 276 -1.60 -6.54 4.12
C THR A 276 -3.10 -6.32 3.93
N LEU A 277 -3.55 -5.09 3.63
CA LEU A 277 -4.96 -4.79 3.36
C LEU A 277 -5.45 -5.54 2.12
N GLU A 278 -4.69 -5.51 1.04
CA GLU A 278 -5.01 -6.24 -0.21
C GLU A 278 -5.21 -7.74 0.06
N LEU A 279 -4.33 -8.35 0.86
CA LEU A 279 -4.48 -9.74 1.28
C LEU A 279 -5.69 -9.94 2.19
N ALA A 280 -5.94 -9.05 3.15
CA ALA A 280 -7.09 -9.16 4.05
C ALA A 280 -8.44 -9.08 3.30
N LEU A 281 -8.50 -8.37 2.18
CA LEU A 281 -9.69 -8.24 1.34
C LEU A 281 -9.89 -9.41 0.37
N THR A 282 -8.81 -10.09 -0.03
CA THR A 282 -8.84 -11.13 -1.09
C THR A 282 -8.64 -12.55 -0.56
N VAL A 283 -8.03 -12.70 0.62
CA VAL A 283 -7.72 -13.98 1.23
C VAL A 283 -8.68 -14.20 2.41
N PRO A 284 -9.42 -15.32 2.43
CA PRO A 284 -10.31 -15.66 3.55
C PRO A 284 -9.53 -15.64 4.87
N PRO A 285 -10.07 -15.12 5.99
CA PRO A 285 -9.33 -15.08 7.26
C PRO A 285 -9.05 -16.50 7.78
N ALA A 286 -7.89 -16.68 8.44
CA ALA A 286 -7.51 -17.96 9.06
C ALA A 286 -8.41 -18.27 10.28
N GLU A 287 -8.72 -17.23 11.05
CA GLU A 287 -9.61 -17.30 12.20
C GLU A 287 -11.05 -16.91 11.79
N PRO A 288 -12.09 -17.44 12.47
CA PRO A 288 -13.46 -16.99 12.24
C PRO A 288 -13.57 -15.48 12.49
N ALA A 289 -14.19 -14.76 11.55
CA ALA A 289 -14.45 -13.33 11.73
C ALA A 289 -15.39 -13.11 12.92
N VAL A 290 -15.09 -12.09 13.73
CA VAL A 290 -16.04 -11.58 14.72
C VAL A 290 -17.21 -10.98 13.96
N PRO A 291 -18.46 -11.47 14.11
CA PRO A 291 -19.58 -11.09 13.23
C PRO A 291 -19.95 -9.61 13.31
N GLU A 292 -19.57 -8.93 14.40
CA GLU A 292 -19.99 -7.57 14.73
C GLU A 292 -18.76 -6.70 15.04
N GLY A 293 -18.10 -6.16 14.01
CA GLY A 293 -17.00 -5.20 14.20
C GLY A 293 -16.14 -4.97 12.96
N PRO A 294 -15.18 -4.02 13.04
CA PRO A 294 -14.14 -3.89 12.03
C PRO A 294 -13.19 -5.10 12.07
N SER A 295 -12.75 -5.55 10.90
CA SER A 295 -11.66 -6.51 10.77
C SER A 295 -10.33 -5.76 10.93
N VAL A 296 -9.51 -6.13 11.91
CA VAL A 296 -8.23 -5.46 12.17
C VAL A 296 -7.09 -6.48 12.17
N THR A 297 -6.18 -6.36 11.21
CA THR A 297 -5.01 -7.23 11.05
C THR A 297 -3.70 -6.44 11.04
N SER A 298 -2.57 -7.13 10.91
CA SER A 298 -1.25 -6.51 10.84
C SER A 298 -0.32 -7.25 9.89
N ALA A 299 0.72 -6.56 9.42
CA ALA A 299 1.72 -7.10 8.51
C ALA A 299 2.47 -8.32 9.07
N ARG A 300 2.57 -8.44 10.40
CA ARG A 300 3.11 -9.62 11.07
C ARG A 300 2.14 -10.81 11.12
N ALA A 301 0.82 -10.56 11.16
CA ALA A 301 -0.19 -11.62 11.18
C ALA A 301 -0.34 -12.31 9.81
N LEU A 302 -0.10 -11.54 8.74
CA LEU A 302 -0.08 -12.02 7.35
C LEU A 302 1.35 -12.06 6.76
N ALA A 303 2.37 -12.24 7.59
CA ALA A 303 3.76 -12.16 7.14
C ALA A 303 4.07 -13.20 6.06
N LEU A 304 3.66 -14.46 6.27
CA LEU A 304 3.90 -15.54 5.32
C LEU A 304 3.15 -15.31 4.01
N GLU A 305 1.89 -14.90 4.06
CA GLU A 305 1.08 -14.62 2.87
C GLU A 305 1.70 -13.49 2.05
N ARG A 306 2.20 -12.43 2.69
CA ARG A 306 2.91 -11.32 2.02
C ARG A 306 4.17 -11.80 1.31
N GLU A 307 4.94 -12.67 1.96
CA GLU A 307 6.15 -13.24 1.37
C GLU A 307 5.83 -14.19 0.21
N LEU A 308 4.83 -15.06 0.38
CA LEU A 308 4.38 -16.01 -0.63
C LEU A 308 3.82 -15.33 -1.88
N THR A 309 3.34 -14.10 -1.75
CA THR A 309 2.71 -13.31 -2.83
C THR A 309 3.57 -12.13 -3.28
N ARG A 310 4.86 -12.07 -2.91
CA ARG A 310 5.78 -11.04 -3.40
C ARG A 310 5.81 -11.06 -4.93
N GLY A 311 5.63 -9.90 -5.56
CA GLY A 311 5.49 -9.77 -7.01
C GLY A 311 4.09 -10.09 -7.55
N GLY A 312 3.12 -10.32 -6.67
CA GLY A 312 1.70 -10.52 -6.99
C GLY A 312 1.25 -11.98 -6.90
N ILE A 313 -0.04 -12.17 -6.64
CA ILE A 313 -0.66 -13.50 -6.50
C ILE A 313 -0.59 -14.27 -7.82
N ALA A 314 -0.87 -13.62 -8.96
CA ALA A 314 -0.91 -14.28 -10.26
C ALA A 314 0.45 -14.88 -10.64
N ALA A 315 1.54 -14.13 -10.45
CA ALA A 315 2.91 -14.57 -10.73
C ALA A 315 3.34 -15.77 -9.86
N ASN A 316 2.74 -15.94 -8.68
CA ASN A 316 3.08 -17.02 -7.75
C ASN A 316 2.12 -18.21 -7.80
N ARG A 317 1.01 -18.12 -8.55
CA ARG A 317 -0.10 -19.08 -8.48
C ARG A 317 0.33 -20.53 -8.66
N ASP A 318 1.10 -20.83 -9.69
CA ASP A 318 1.49 -22.21 -10.02
C ASP A 318 2.47 -22.77 -8.99
N ARG A 319 3.42 -21.95 -8.54
CA ARG A 319 4.36 -22.31 -7.46
C ARG A 319 3.61 -22.62 -6.15
N LEU A 320 2.66 -21.77 -5.77
CA LEU A 320 1.85 -21.97 -4.58
C LEU A 320 0.95 -23.20 -4.71
N ALA A 321 0.35 -23.43 -5.88
CA ALA A 321 -0.46 -24.62 -6.14
C ALA A 321 0.37 -25.91 -6.03
N ALA A 322 1.60 -25.91 -6.57
CA ALA A 322 2.51 -27.05 -6.47
C ALA A 322 2.90 -27.35 -5.01
N LEU A 323 3.24 -26.32 -4.23
CA LEU A 323 3.52 -26.46 -2.79
C LEU A 323 2.31 -27.06 -2.04
N VAL A 324 1.12 -26.52 -2.28
CA VAL A 324 -0.12 -26.99 -1.66
C VAL A 324 -0.39 -28.45 -2.01
N GLN A 325 -0.23 -28.85 -3.27
CA GLN A 325 -0.44 -30.25 -3.67
C GLN A 325 0.61 -31.18 -3.08
N HIS A 326 1.86 -30.74 -3.00
CA HIS A 326 2.95 -31.53 -2.41
C HIS A 326 2.69 -31.85 -0.93
N THR A 327 2.39 -30.82 -0.13
CA THR A 327 2.30 -30.96 1.33
C THR A 327 0.88 -31.33 1.80
N LEU A 328 -0.17 -30.79 1.18
CA LEU A 328 -1.56 -30.93 1.64
C LEU A 328 -2.44 -31.81 0.73
N GLY A 329 -1.87 -32.37 -0.34
CA GLY A 329 -2.60 -33.20 -1.31
C GLY A 329 -3.46 -34.30 -0.67
N PRO A 330 -2.94 -35.12 0.27
CA PRO A 330 -3.72 -36.15 0.94
C PRO A 330 -4.93 -35.61 1.71
N LEU A 331 -4.79 -34.48 2.41
CA LEU A 331 -5.89 -33.84 3.13
C LEU A 331 -6.95 -33.29 2.18
N LEU A 332 -6.52 -32.67 1.08
CA LEU A 332 -7.42 -32.12 0.07
C LEU A 332 -8.19 -33.20 -0.67
N ALA A 333 -7.55 -34.32 -0.99
CA ALA A 333 -8.20 -35.48 -1.58
C ALA A 333 -9.26 -36.07 -0.61
N TRP A 334 -8.93 -36.12 0.68
CA TRP A 334 -9.88 -36.55 1.71
C TRP A 334 -11.09 -35.62 1.82
N GLU A 335 -10.87 -34.30 1.91
CA GLU A 335 -11.93 -33.28 1.99
C GLU A 335 -12.81 -33.21 0.74
N ALA A 336 -12.28 -33.58 -0.43
CA ALA A 336 -13.08 -33.67 -1.65
C ALA A 336 -14.10 -34.82 -1.60
N ALA A 337 -13.80 -35.89 -0.88
CA ALA A 337 -14.66 -37.06 -0.73
C ALA A 337 -15.52 -37.04 0.56
N HIS A 338 -15.09 -36.29 1.58
CA HIS A 338 -15.71 -36.28 2.90
C HIS A 338 -15.91 -34.85 3.41
N PRO A 339 -17.10 -34.50 3.94
CA PRO A 339 -17.29 -33.21 4.60
C PRO A 339 -16.39 -33.09 5.84
N SER A 340 -15.29 -32.35 5.71
CA SER A 340 -14.36 -32.07 6.80
C SER A 340 -13.68 -30.71 6.62
N ASP A 341 -13.04 -30.23 7.69
CA ASP A 341 -12.34 -28.94 7.76
C ASP A 341 -10.91 -29.16 8.30
N LEU A 342 -10.25 -30.22 7.84
CA LEU A 342 -8.95 -30.69 8.29
C LEU A 342 -7.84 -29.67 7.96
N VAL A 343 -7.84 -29.10 6.76
CA VAL A 343 -6.81 -28.12 6.37
C VAL A 343 -6.89 -26.87 7.23
N ARG A 344 -8.10 -26.37 7.50
CA ARG A 344 -8.31 -25.26 8.43
C ARG A 344 -7.97 -25.64 9.87
N THR A 345 -8.32 -26.86 10.30
CA THR A 345 -7.99 -27.35 11.65
C THR A 345 -6.47 -27.34 11.85
N LEU A 346 -5.71 -27.82 10.86
CA LEU A 346 -4.24 -27.79 10.86
C LEU A 346 -3.71 -26.35 10.92
N GLU A 347 -4.20 -25.44 10.06
CA GLU A 347 -3.74 -24.03 10.06
C GLU A 347 -3.96 -23.36 11.42
N VAL A 348 -5.16 -23.50 12.00
CA VAL A 348 -5.49 -22.94 13.32
C VAL A 348 -4.59 -23.57 14.39
N HIS A 349 -4.36 -24.88 14.33
CA HIS A 349 -3.50 -25.55 15.29
C HIS A 349 -2.07 -24.99 15.29
N LEU A 350 -1.47 -24.87 14.10
CA LEU A 350 -0.10 -24.38 13.92
C LEU A 350 0.05 -22.92 14.36
N ARG A 351 -0.89 -22.03 13.96
CA ARG A 351 -0.86 -20.60 14.33
C ARG A 351 -0.96 -20.35 15.83
N HIS A 352 -1.52 -21.31 16.58
CA HIS A 352 -1.76 -21.19 18.00
C HIS A 352 -0.77 -21.98 18.86
N GLY A 353 0.39 -22.31 18.29
CA GLY A 353 1.50 -22.98 18.97
C GLY A 353 1.20 -24.44 19.26
N CYS A 354 0.52 -25.11 18.34
CA CYS A 354 0.11 -26.52 18.44
C CYS A 354 -0.64 -26.82 19.74
N SER A 355 -1.46 -25.88 20.22
CA SER A 355 -2.23 -26.02 21.46
C SER A 355 -3.61 -26.61 21.19
N PRO A 356 -3.92 -27.86 21.60
CA PRO A 356 -5.23 -28.44 21.34
C PRO A 356 -6.37 -27.67 22.02
N THR A 357 -6.15 -27.22 23.26
CA THR A 357 -7.13 -26.44 24.02
C THR A 357 -7.50 -25.13 23.30
N ARG A 358 -6.50 -24.38 22.83
CA ARG A 358 -6.74 -23.11 22.12
C ARG A 358 -7.39 -23.36 20.75
N THR A 359 -6.95 -24.40 20.05
CA THR A 359 -7.48 -24.79 18.74
C THR A 359 -8.97 -25.16 18.83
N ALA A 360 -9.35 -25.99 19.80
CA ALA A 360 -10.74 -26.42 19.99
C ALA A 360 -11.66 -25.23 20.30
N ALA A 361 -11.20 -24.30 21.16
CA ALA A 361 -11.95 -23.10 21.51
C ALA A 361 -12.21 -22.20 20.29
N LEU A 362 -11.19 -21.96 19.45
CA LEU A 362 -11.29 -21.11 18.26
C LEU A 362 -12.12 -21.73 17.13
N LEU A 363 -12.08 -23.05 17.00
CA LEU A 363 -12.90 -23.77 16.03
C LEU A 363 -14.34 -23.99 16.55
N HIS A 364 -14.63 -23.64 17.80
CA HIS A 364 -15.89 -23.89 18.48
C HIS A 364 -16.32 -25.38 18.44
N ILE A 365 -15.36 -26.29 18.68
CA ILE A 365 -15.59 -27.74 18.71
C ILE A 365 -15.16 -28.36 20.05
N GLY A 366 -15.70 -29.54 20.37
CA GLY A 366 -15.26 -30.31 21.54
C GLY A 366 -13.83 -30.85 21.38
N ARG A 367 -13.11 -30.97 22.50
CA ARG A 367 -11.72 -31.50 22.52
C ARG A 367 -11.60 -32.89 21.86
N GLN A 368 -12.58 -33.77 22.09
CA GLN A 368 -12.57 -35.10 21.50
C GLN A 368 -12.66 -35.05 19.97
N SER A 369 -13.52 -34.18 19.45
CA SER A 369 -13.63 -33.96 18.00
C SER A 369 -12.35 -33.36 17.42
N LEU A 370 -11.67 -32.49 18.17
CA LEU A 370 -10.36 -31.98 17.74
C LEU A 370 -9.32 -33.10 17.68
N TYR A 371 -9.17 -33.93 18.73
CA TYR A 371 -8.19 -35.01 18.73
C TYR A 371 -8.41 -35.99 17.57
N GLN A 372 -9.66 -36.36 17.29
CA GLN A 372 -9.99 -37.18 16.13
C GLN A 372 -9.59 -36.53 14.80
N ARG A 373 -9.69 -35.21 14.68
CA ARG A 373 -9.24 -34.49 13.48
C ARG A 373 -7.72 -34.44 13.38
N LEU A 374 -7.01 -34.20 14.47
CA LEU A 374 -5.54 -34.16 14.49
C LEU A 374 -4.95 -35.55 14.15
N GLU A 375 -5.46 -36.61 14.79
CA GLU A 375 -5.07 -38.00 14.48
C GLU A 375 -5.37 -38.35 13.01
N ARG A 376 -6.50 -37.88 12.47
CA ARG A 376 -6.82 -38.05 11.04
C ARG A 376 -5.82 -37.30 10.15
N ILE A 377 -5.42 -36.09 10.52
CA ILE A 377 -4.46 -35.29 9.76
C ILE A 377 -3.11 -36.02 9.72
N GLU A 378 -2.60 -36.46 10.87
CA GLU A 378 -1.34 -37.20 10.97
C GLU A 378 -1.38 -38.51 10.18
N SER A 379 -2.48 -39.26 10.29
CA SER A 379 -2.66 -40.51 9.53
C SER A 379 -2.69 -40.29 8.02
N LEU A 380 -3.28 -39.19 7.54
CA LEU A 380 -3.37 -38.89 6.10
C LEU A 380 -2.06 -38.33 5.54
N LEU A 381 -1.33 -37.54 6.33
CA LEU A 381 -0.04 -36.98 5.92
C LEU A 381 1.12 -37.98 6.12
N GLY A 382 0.96 -38.95 7.03
CA GLY A 382 2.00 -39.91 7.39
C GLY A 382 3.15 -39.31 8.21
N LEU A 383 2.88 -38.26 8.99
CA LEU A 383 3.87 -37.48 9.73
C LEU A 383 3.28 -36.89 11.02
N GLU A 384 4.15 -36.60 11.98
CA GLU A 384 3.82 -35.97 13.26
C GLU A 384 3.74 -34.45 13.05
N ILE A 385 2.56 -33.85 13.27
CA ILE A 385 2.32 -32.45 12.91
C ILE A 385 2.91 -31.43 13.90
N ASP A 386 3.38 -31.90 15.05
CA ASP A 386 4.09 -31.11 16.06
C ASP A 386 5.62 -31.23 15.96
N ASP A 387 6.13 -31.98 14.98
CA ASP A 387 7.56 -32.04 14.65
C ASP A 387 8.07 -30.62 14.27
N PRO A 388 9.01 -30.04 15.05
CA PRO A 388 9.57 -28.72 14.79
C PRO A 388 10.12 -28.51 13.39
N ASP A 389 10.66 -29.57 12.76
CA ASP A 389 11.25 -29.50 11.43
C ASP A 389 10.18 -29.38 10.33
N LEU A 390 8.95 -29.82 10.60
CA LEU A 390 7.82 -29.77 9.67
C LEU A 390 6.93 -28.53 9.84
N LEU A 391 6.97 -27.87 11.00
CA LEU A 391 6.10 -26.71 11.30
C LEU A 391 6.18 -25.61 10.24
N GLY A 392 7.41 -25.31 9.78
CA GLY A 392 7.63 -24.28 8.76
C GLY A 392 6.98 -24.62 7.42
N GLU A 393 7.11 -25.87 6.98
CA GLU A 393 6.52 -26.35 5.72
C GLU A 393 4.98 -26.39 5.82
N LEU A 394 4.45 -27.01 6.86
CA LEU A 394 3.00 -27.17 7.06
C LEU A 394 2.30 -25.82 7.18
N LEU A 395 2.88 -24.87 7.92
CA LEU A 395 2.31 -23.53 8.05
C LEU A 395 2.39 -22.78 6.72
N THR A 396 3.48 -22.90 5.98
CA THR A 396 3.63 -22.26 4.67
C THR A 396 2.61 -22.82 3.67
N ALA A 397 2.42 -24.14 3.64
CA ALA A 397 1.48 -24.79 2.73
C ALA A 397 0.02 -24.45 3.07
N THR A 398 -0.35 -24.39 4.35
CA THR A 398 -1.70 -23.97 4.77
C THR A 398 -1.99 -22.50 4.43
N CYS A 399 -1.02 -21.60 4.63
CA CYS A 399 -1.11 -20.21 4.18
C CYS A 399 -1.27 -20.11 2.65
N ALA A 400 -0.46 -20.85 1.89
CA ALA A 400 -0.52 -20.90 0.43
C ALA A 400 -1.89 -21.41 -0.05
N HIS A 401 -2.45 -22.42 0.62
CA HIS A 401 -3.78 -22.95 0.30
C HIS A 401 -4.87 -21.88 0.42
N ARG A 402 -4.82 -21.08 1.49
CA ARG A 402 -5.77 -19.99 1.74
C ARG A 402 -5.67 -18.90 0.66
N VAL A 403 -4.46 -18.52 0.26
CA VAL A 403 -4.20 -17.56 -0.84
C VAL A 403 -4.75 -18.09 -2.18
N VAL A 404 -4.48 -19.35 -2.52
CA VAL A 404 -4.96 -19.96 -3.77
C VAL A 404 -6.48 -20.11 -3.78
N ARG A 405 -7.11 -20.43 -2.64
CA ARG A 405 -8.57 -20.51 -2.51
C ARG A 405 -9.26 -19.16 -2.68
N GLY A 406 -8.75 -18.10 -2.07
CA GLY A 406 -9.33 -16.75 -2.11
C GLY A 406 -9.39 -16.12 -3.51
N THR A 407 -8.55 -16.59 -4.43
CA THR A 407 -8.35 -15.99 -5.75
C THR A 407 -9.01 -16.75 -6.91
N ARG A 408 -9.93 -17.67 -6.59
CA ARG A 408 -10.82 -18.31 -7.58
C ARG A 408 -12.00 -17.38 -7.89
N PRO A 409 -12.37 -17.17 -9.17
CA PRO A 409 -13.57 -16.41 -9.52
C PRO A 409 -14.81 -17.05 -8.87
N ALA A 410 -15.72 -16.21 -8.41
CA ALA A 410 -16.89 -16.53 -7.56
C ALA A 410 -17.87 -17.60 -8.10
N GLY A 411 -17.59 -18.24 -9.24
CA GLY A 411 -18.41 -19.29 -9.85
C GLY A 411 -17.89 -20.73 -9.70
N ALA A 412 -16.72 -20.96 -9.08
CA ALA A 412 -16.08 -22.29 -9.08
C ALA A 412 -16.34 -23.15 -7.82
N TRP A 413 -17.14 -22.68 -6.86
CA TRP A 413 -17.55 -23.49 -5.72
C TRP A 413 -19.07 -23.44 -5.59
N GLY A 414 -19.71 -24.59 -5.81
CA GLY A 414 -21.10 -24.78 -5.45
C GLY A 414 -21.31 -24.39 -3.99
N THR A 415 -22.19 -23.41 -3.80
CA THR A 415 -22.84 -23.00 -2.56
C THR A 415 -22.53 -23.87 -1.34
N ALA A 416 -21.58 -23.43 -0.51
CA ALA A 416 -21.57 -23.84 0.90
C ALA A 416 -22.81 -23.23 1.55
N ARG A 417 -23.84 -24.06 1.75
CA ARG A 417 -25.07 -23.71 2.47
C ARG A 417 -24.76 -23.40 3.94
N PRO A 418 -25.52 -22.50 4.58
CA PRO A 418 -25.35 -22.19 5.98
C PRO A 418 -25.60 -23.42 6.85
N ALA A 419 -24.90 -23.49 7.97
CA ALA A 419 -25.00 -24.54 8.97
C ALA A 419 -26.47 -24.76 9.36
N THR A 420 -27.05 -25.88 8.93
CA THR A 420 -28.35 -26.34 9.39
C THR A 420 -28.25 -26.72 10.86
N THR A 421 -29.00 -25.99 11.66
CA THR A 421 -29.43 -26.28 13.03
C THR A 421 -29.85 -27.75 13.17
N ALA A 422 -29.41 -28.37 14.27
CA ALA A 422 -29.81 -29.71 14.67
C ALA A 422 -31.32 -29.79 14.87
N GLN A 423 -31.99 -30.61 14.04
CA GLN A 423 -33.40 -30.95 14.19
C GLN A 423 -33.52 -32.10 15.20
N GLN A 424 -34.26 -31.81 16.27
CA GLN A 424 -35.14 -32.68 17.05
C GLN A 424 -35.20 -34.16 16.62
N ALA A 425 -34.77 -35.03 17.53
CA ALA A 425 -35.21 -36.42 17.61
C ALA A 425 -36.21 -36.52 18.78
N ALA A 426 -37.51 -36.54 18.45
CA ALA A 426 -38.56 -37.05 19.31
C ALA A 426 -39.81 -37.27 18.45
N ASP A 427 -39.87 -38.41 17.77
CA ASP A 427 -41.14 -39.03 17.40
C ASP A 427 -40.93 -40.55 17.37
N GLU A 428 -41.33 -41.18 18.48
CA GLU A 428 -41.31 -42.62 18.70
C GLU A 428 -42.74 -43.14 18.41
N PRO A 429 -42.94 -44.14 17.55
CA PRO A 429 -44.27 -44.63 17.26
C PRO A 429 -44.74 -45.60 18.36
N ALA A 430 -45.93 -45.33 18.86
CA ALA A 430 -46.69 -46.17 19.77
C ALA A 430 -46.72 -47.64 19.33
N ARG A 431 -46.26 -48.55 20.20
CA ARG A 431 -46.73 -49.94 20.23
C ARG A 431 -47.28 -50.26 21.61
N HIS A 432 -48.55 -50.68 21.57
CA HIS A 432 -49.28 -51.37 22.62
C HIS A 432 -48.42 -52.28 23.50
N PHE A 433 -48.56 -52.18 24.82
CA PHE A 433 -48.81 -53.37 25.63
C PHE A 433 -49.72 -53.05 26.82
N ARG A 434 -50.75 -53.88 26.97
CA ARG A 434 -51.77 -53.85 28.02
C ARG A 434 -51.20 -54.28 29.37
N ARG A 435 -51.70 -53.65 30.43
CA ARG A 435 -52.05 -54.16 31.77
C ARG A 435 -51.42 -55.50 32.20
N SER A 436 -50.84 -55.56 33.39
CA SER A 436 -51.54 -55.96 34.63
C SER A 436 -50.60 -56.08 35.82
N ALA A 437 -51.14 -55.71 36.99
CA ALA A 437 -50.75 -56.02 38.37
C ALA A 437 -49.53 -55.28 38.95
#